data_AF-A0A5Q0JX65-F1
#
_entry.id   AF-A0A5Q0JX65-F1
#
_cell.length_a   1.000
_cell.length_b   1.000
_cell.length_c   1.000
_cell.angle_alpha   90.00
_cell.angle_beta   90.00
_cell.angle_gamma   90.00
#
_symmetry.space_group_name_H-M   'P 1'
#
loop_
_entity.id
_entity.type
_entity.pdbx_description
1 polymer ?
#
loop_
_entity_poly.entity_id
_entity_poly.type
_entity_poly.pdbx_seq_one_letter_code
_entity_poly.pdbx_strand_id
1 'polypeptide(L)'
;MHICMLSYSCSKEETTGQEKTVSNEDFYKPSGVITQEEAEILSNTWNLKNTSTLSKASRVKFEDDDLSFWWTIEDIRNYLDYSEQVAKENGNSLNGLRIYLGAYPNTGKTTLFMVPTVKKSSSKAGMVPFIFQEDVADCGECPPLNNGGGGGNGYPQ
;
A
#
# COMPACT_ATOMS: atom_id res chain seq x y z
N MET A 1 -9.74 56.96 -42.51
CA MET A 1 -9.98 55.54 -42.17
C MET A 1 -8.74 55.06 -41.42
N HIS A 2 -8.82 55.02 -40.09
CA HIS A 2 -7.79 54.46 -39.20
C HIS A 2 -7.86 52.92 -39.28
N ILE A 3 -6.73 52.23 -39.05
CA ILE A 3 -6.55 50.97 -38.30
C ILE A 3 -5.06 50.59 -38.46
N CYS A 4 -4.20 50.99 -37.53
CA CYS A 4 -3.85 50.32 -36.27
C CYS A 4 -2.94 49.09 -36.50
N MET A 5 -1.63 49.31 -36.34
CA MET A 5 -0.63 48.27 -36.21
C MET A 5 -0.93 47.43 -34.97
N LEU A 6 -1.31 46.17 -35.15
CA LEU A 6 -1.42 45.21 -34.06
C LEU A 6 -0.04 44.57 -33.84
N SER A 7 0.77 45.20 -32.99
CA SER A 7 1.89 44.53 -32.32
C SER A 7 1.33 43.47 -31.37
N TYR A 8 1.44 42.20 -31.74
CA TYR A 8 1.16 41.09 -30.84
C TYR A 8 2.29 41.01 -29.78
N SER A 9 2.07 41.69 -28.66
CA SER A 9 2.80 41.42 -27.42
C SER A 9 2.21 40.16 -26.79
N CYS A 10 2.93 39.04 -26.88
CA CYS A 10 2.59 37.80 -26.20
C CYS A 10 2.83 37.97 -24.70
N SER A 11 1.79 38.33 -23.96
CA SER A 11 1.81 38.32 -22.49
C SER A 11 2.02 36.89 -22.02
N LYS A 12 3.09 36.66 -21.26
CA LYS A 12 3.24 35.42 -20.48
C LYS A 12 2.12 35.40 -19.43
N GLU A 13 1.14 34.53 -19.62
CA GLU A 13 0.27 34.13 -18.52
C GLU A 13 1.07 33.18 -17.64
N GLU A 14 1.51 33.70 -16.50
CA GLU A 14 1.93 32.89 -15.36
C GLU A 14 0.70 32.13 -14.87
N THR A 15 0.60 30.85 -15.25
CA THR A 15 -0.37 29.93 -14.66
C THR A 15 0.08 29.65 -13.23
N THR A 16 -0.43 30.47 -12.32
CA THR A 16 -0.43 30.25 -10.89
C THR A 16 -1.03 28.87 -10.63
N GLY A 17 -0.29 28.04 -9.90
CA GLY A 17 -0.70 26.69 -9.57
C GLY A 17 -2.11 26.69 -8.98
N GLN A 18 -2.98 25.86 -9.55
CA GLN A 18 -4.15 25.40 -8.82
C GLN A 18 -3.64 24.51 -7.69
N GLU A 19 -3.45 25.14 -6.54
CA GLU A 19 -3.49 24.50 -5.24
C GLU A 19 -4.83 23.76 -5.16
N LYS A 20 -4.76 22.44 -5.36
CA LYS A 20 -5.87 21.53 -5.19
C LYS A 20 -6.21 21.59 -3.71
N THR A 21 -7.22 22.38 -3.36
CA THR A 21 -7.81 22.42 -2.02
C THR A 21 -8.19 21.00 -1.64
N VAL A 22 -7.36 20.39 -0.80
CA VAL A 22 -7.61 19.09 -0.19
C VAL A 22 -8.86 19.29 0.67
N SER A 23 -9.97 18.70 0.24
CA SER A 23 -11.12 18.52 1.10
C SER A 23 -10.63 17.83 2.37
N ASN A 24 -10.90 18.41 3.54
CA ASN A 24 -10.86 17.70 4.82
C ASN A 24 -11.86 16.55 4.72
N GLU A 25 -11.43 15.43 4.13
CA GLU A 25 -12.02 14.14 4.46
C GLU A 25 -11.37 13.72 5.77
N ASP A 26 -12.17 13.66 6.83
CA ASP A 26 -11.74 13.13 8.12
C ASP A 26 -11.44 11.64 7.92
N PHE A 27 -10.18 11.30 7.66
CA PHE A 27 -9.73 9.92 7.67
C PHE A 27 -9.69 9.42 9.13
N TYR A 28 -9.91 8.12 9.32
CA TYR A 28 -9.87 7.48 10.63
C TYR A 28 -9.03 6.22 10.54
N LYS A 29 -8.46 5.76 11.67
CA LYS A 29 -7.76 4.48 11.72
C LYS A 29 -8.76 3.34 11.41
N PRO A 30 -8.62 2.60 10.29
CA PRO A 30 -9.52 1.49 9.98
C PRO A 30 -9.49 0.40 11.08
N SER A 31 -10.62 -0.26 11.31
CA SER A 31 -10.76 -1.31 12.34
C SER A 31 -9.87 -2.54 12.07
N GLY A 32 -9.50 -2.78 10.81
CA GLY A 32 -8.62 -3.88 10.41
C GLY A 32 -7.13 -3.61 10.60
N VAL A 33 -6.73 -2.43 11.06
CA VAL A 33 -5.32 -2.10 11.28
C VAL A 33 -4.75 -2.90 12.45
N ILE A 34 -3.70 -3.66 12.16
CA ILE A 34 -2.94 -4.46 13.14
C ILE A 34 -1.61 -3.79 13.47
N THR A 35 -0.97 -4.25 14.54
CA THR A 35 0.40 -3.87 14.90
C THR A 35 1.42 -4.52 13.96
N GLN A 36 2.64 -3.99 13.96
CA GLN A 36 3.75 -4.58 13.20
C GLN A 36 4.17 -5.94 13.76
N GLU A 37 4.19 -6.07 15.09
CA GLU A 37 4.48 -7.35 15.76
C GLU A 37 3.46 -8.42 15.35
N GLU A 38 2.17 -8.08 15.30
CA GLU A 38 1.15 -9.00 14.79
C GLU A 38 1.40 -9.38 13.32
N ALA A 39 1.77 -8.43 12.47
CA ALA A 39 2.10 -8.70 11.07
C ALA A 39 3.34 -9.62 10.91
N GLU A 40 4.36 -9.42 11.73
CA GLU A 40 5.54 -10.29 11.79
C GLU A 40 5.16 -11.71 12.23
N ILE A 41 4.33 -11.85 13.26
CA ILE A 41 3.82 -13.14 13.73
C ILE A 41 3.05 -13.85 12.60
N LEU A 42 2.17 -13.13 11.89
CA LEU A 42 1.39 -13.70 10.78
C LEU A 42 2.30 -14.19 9.66
N SER A 43 3.27 -13.37 9.23
CA SER A 43 4.23 -13.70 8.17
C SER A 43 5.13 -14.87 8.54
N ASN A 44 5.67 -14.87 9.77
CA ASN A 44 6.51 -15.95 10.26
C ASN A 44 5.74 -17.27 10.39
N THR A 45 4.50 -17.21 10.89
CA THR A 45 3.62 -18.39 10.98
C THR A 45 3.36 -18.97 9.59
N TRP A 46 3.09 -18.13 8.59
CA TRP A 46 2.94 -18.56 7.20
C TRP A 46 4.23 -19.20 6.66
N ASN A 47 5.38 -18.58 6.88
CA ASN A 47 6.66 -19.11 6.45
C ASN A 47 6.97 -20.46 7.09
N LEU A 48 6.73 -20.64 8.40
CA LEU A 48 6.92 -21.92 9.10
C LEU A 48 5.98 -23.02 8.58
N LYS A 49 4.71 -22.67 8.36
CA LYS A 49 3.71 -23.54 7.72
C LYS A 49 4.19 -24.03 6.35
N ASN A 50 4.84 -23.16 5.58
CA ASN A 50 5.21 -23.45 4.19
C ASN A 50 6.64 -23.99 3.99
N THR A 51 7.55 -23.80 4.94
CA THR A 51 8.96 -24.23 4.85
C THR A 51 9.26 -25.54 5.59
N SER A 52 8.43 -25.95 6.56
CA SER A 52 8.64 -27.21 7.27
C SER A 52 8.31 -28.44 6.40
N THR A 53 8.96 -29.57 6.71
CA THR A 53 8.81 -30.89 6.07
C THR A 53 7.37 -31.45 6.04
N LEU A 54 6.42 -30.78 6.70
CA LEU A 54 4.97 -31.04 6.61
C LEU A 54 4.41 -30.83 5.19
N SER A 55 5.12 -30.06 4.35
CA SER A 55 4.86 -29.95 2.90
C SER A 55 4.93 -31.28 2.13
N LYS A 56 5.56 -32.34 2.67
CA LYS A 56 5.64 -33.65 1.99
C LYS A 56 4.38 -34.51 2.14
N ALA A 57 3.49 -34.23 3.09
CA ALA A 57 2.30 -35.05 3.34
C ALA A 57 0.99 -34.26 3.48
N SER A 58 1.04 -33.00 3.92
CA SER A 58 -0.13 -32.12 3.89
C SER A 58 0.07 -31.08 2.81
N ARG A 59 -0.57 -31.31 1.67
CA ARG A 59 -0.96 -30.26 0.71
C ARG A 59 -1.33 -29.01 1.52
N VAL A 60 -0.78 -27.85 1.16
CA VAL A 60 -1.29 -26.54 1.60
C VAL A 60 -2.75 -26.49 1.15
N LYS A 61 -3.64 -27.05 1.96
CA LYS A 61 -5.07 -26.84 1.80
C LYS A 61 -5.28 -25.47 2.43
N PHE A 62 -5.22 -24.45 1.58
CA PHE A 62 -6.20 -23.38 1.76
C PHE A 62 -7.53 -24.12 1.90
N GLU A 63 -8.24 -23.94 3.01
CA GLU A 63 -9.66 -24.30 2.97
C GLU A 63 -10.24 -23.50 1.79
N ASP A 64 -11.17 -24.08 1.02
CA ASP A 64 -11.61 -23.51 -0.27
C ASP A 64 -12.09 -22.03 -0.17
N ASP A 65 -12.35 -21.55 1.06
CA ASP A 65 -12.78 -20.21 1.41
C ASP A 65 -11.64 -19.19 1.70
N ASP A 66 -10.36 -19.61 1.73
CA ASP A 66 -9.20 -18.78 2.13
C ASP A 66 -8.39 -18.21 0.94
N LEU A 67 -8.93 -18.28 -0.28
CA LEU A 67 -8.22 -17.89 -1.52
C LEU A 67 -8.48 -16.46 -1.98
N SER A 68 -9.44 -15.78 -1.36
CA SER A 68 -9.75 -14.39 -1.66
C SER A 68 -10.07 -13.62 -0.39
N PHE A 69 -9.61 -12.37 -0.36
CA PHE A 69 -9.82 -11.45 0.75
C PHE A 69 -10.41 -10.18 0.15
N TRP A 70 -11.43 -9.66 0.81
CA TRP A 70 -12.20 -8.54 0.35
C TRP A 70 -12.18 -7.42 1.39
N TRP A 71 -11.98 -6.21 0.90
CA TRP A 71 -12.19 -4.97 1.65
C TRP A 71 -13.14 -4.10 0.86
N THR A 72 -13.88 -3.23 1.54
CA THR A 72 -14.63 -2.19 0.83
C THR A 72 -13.64 -1.23 0.15
N ILE A 73 -14.04 -0.63 -0.97
CA ILE A 73 -13.22 0.41 -1.61
C ILE A 73 -13.05 1.63 -0.69
N GLU A 74 -14.06 1.91 0.13
CA GLU A 74 -14.02 2.98 1.14
C GLU A 74 -12.94 2.72 2.19
N ASP A 75 -12.87 1.51 2.75
CA ASP A 75 -11.84 1.13 3.72
C ASP A 75 -10.44 1.24 3.12
N ILE A 76 -10.26 0.83 1.86
CA ILE A 76 -8.97 0.95 1.17
C ILE A 76 -8.58 2.41 0.98
N ARG A 77 -9.50 3.28 0.57
CA ARG A 77 -9.22 4.72 0.40
C ARG A 77 -8.87 5.37 1.74
N ASN A 78 -9.70 5.17 2.74
CA ASN A 78 -9.46 5.69 4.09
C ASN A 78 -8.13 5.16 4.67
N TYR A 79 -7.78 3.89 4.42
CA TYR A 79 -6.50 3.35 4.84
C TYR A 79 -5.30 4.01 4.16
N LEU A 80 -5.41 4.33 2.86
CA LEU A 80 -4.37 5.04 2.13
C LEU A 80 -4.20 6.46 2.67
N ASP A 81 -5.30 7.18 2.94
CA ASP A 81 -5.24 8.54 3.50
C ASP A 81 -4.65 8.55 4.92
N TYR A 82 -5.09 7.63 5.77
CA TYR A 82 -4.52 7.41 7.10
C TYR A 82 -3.02 7.11 7.04
N SER A 83 -2.61 6.20 6.15
CA SER A 83 -1.19 5.82 6.01
C SER A 83 -0.35 6.94 5.45
N GLU A 84 -0.89 7.74 4.51
CA GLU A 84 -0.22 8.89 3.92
C GLU A 84 0.03 9.98 4.97
N GLN A 85 -0.92 10.21 5.89
CA GLN A 85 -0.70 11.13 7.00
C GLN A 85 0.43 10.63 7.91
N VAL A 86 0.39 9.35 8.32
CA VAL A 86 1.41 8.76 9.19
C VAL A 86 2.80 8.85 8.55
N ALA A 87 2.92 8.53 7.25
CA ALA A 87 4.18 8.66 6.52
C ALA A 87 4.66 10.12 6.46
N LYS A 88 3.77 11.08 6.15
CA LYS A 88 4.10 12.51 6.09
C LYS A 88 4.58 13.06 7.43
N GLU A 89 3.94 12.69 8.53
CA GLU A 89 4.37 13.09 9.88
C GLU A 89 5.77 12.59 10.21
N ASN A 90 6.21 11.51 9.56
CA ASN A 90 7.54 10.93 9.69
C ASN A 90 8.50 11.34 8.56
N GLY A 91 8.12 12.33 7.74
CA GLY A 91 8.96 12.88 6.67
C GLY A 91 9.08 11.98 5.43
N ASN A 92 8.22 10.98 5.30
CA ASN A 92 8.17 10.06 4.17
C ASN A 92 6.98 10.36 3.24
N SER A 93 7.02 9.78 2.05
CA SER A 93 5.90 9.81 1.09
C SER A 93 5.64 8.39 0.61
N LEU A 94 4.36 7.99 0.63
CA LEU A 94 3.99 6.67 0.15
C LEU A 94 4.17 6.59 -1.37
N ASN A 95 4.57 5.42 -1.85
CA ASN A 95 4.70 5.14 -3.28
C ASN A 95 4.04 3.84 -3.73
N GLY A 96 3.43 3.10 -2.81
CA GLY A 96 2.81 1.83 -3.13
C GLY A 96 2.26 1.10 -1.92
N LEU A 97 1.78 -0.11 -2.19
CA LEU A 97 1.24 -1.04 -1.22
C LEU A 97 1.83 -2.42 -1.48
N ARG A 98 2.40 -3.04 -0.45
CA ARG A 98 2.86 -4.43 -0.50
C ARG A 98 1.84 -5.32 0.19
N ILE A 99 1.53 -6.44 -0.43
CA ILE A 99 0.61 -7.43 0.12
C ILE A 99 1.42 -8.64 0.58
N TYR A 100 1.23 -9.03 1.83
CA TYR A 100 1.90 -10.17 2.45
C TYR A 100 0.91 -11.30 2.71
N LEU A 101 1.40 -12.53 2.56
CA LEU A 101 0.74 -13.72 3.06
C LEU A 101 1.00 -13.87 4.56
N GLY A 102 -0.04 -14.22 5.30
CA GLY A 102 0.02 -14.50 6.73
C GLY A 102 -0.77 -15.73 7.11
N ALA A 103 -0.53 -16.25 8.31
CA ALA A 103 -1.38 -17.27 8.91
C ALA A 103 -1.58 -16.97 10.40
N TYR A 104 -2.80 -17.16 10.89
CA TYR A 104 -3.09 -17.00 12.31
C TYR A 104 -2.47 -18.16 13.11
N PRO A 105 -1.67 -17.91 14.16
CA PRO A 105 -0.91 -18.95 14.86
C PRO A 105 -1.80 -20.00 15.54
N ASN A 106 -2.97 -19.60 16.03
CA ASN A 106 -3.86 -20.48 16.77
C ASN A 106 -4.73 -21.38 15.88
N THR A 107 -5.06 -20.93 14.67
CA THR A 107 -5.99 -21.62 13.78
C THR A 107 -5.31 -22.17 12.52
N GLY A 108 -4.13 -21.67 12.16
CA GLY A 108 -3.45 -21.97 10.91
C GLY A 108 -4.14 -21.43 9.65
N LYS A 109 -5.27 -20.71 9.82
CA LYS A 109 -6.02 -20.09 8.73
C LYS A 109 -5.19 -19.03 8.03
N THR A 110 -5.32 -18.97 6.72
CA THR A 110 -4.52 -18.05 5.91
C THR A 110 -5.14 -16.67 5.91
N THR A 111 -4.33 -15.63 5.81
CA THR A 111 -4.79 -14.25 5.64
C THR A 111 -3.88 -13.48 4.69
N LEU A 112 -4.36 -12.35 4.19
CA LEU A 112 -3.56 -11.33 3.54
C LEU A 112 -3.58 -10.05 4.37
N PHE A 113 -2.44 -9.37 4.43
CA PHE A 113 -2.36 -8.03 5.00
C PHE A 113 -1.55 -7.10 4.10
N MET A 114 -1.87 -5.82 4.16
CA MET A 114 -1.34 -4.76 3.31
C MET A 114 -0.44 -3.85 4.13
N VAL A 115 0.73 -3.53 3.57
CA VAL A 115 1.75 -2.67 4.17
C VAL A 115 2.09 -1.55 3.18
N PRO A 116 1.92 -0.26 3.54
CA PRO A 116 2.29 0.85 2.68
C PRO A 116 3.80 0.86 2.44
N THR A 117 4.23 1.30 1.27
CA THR A 117 5.65 1.43 0.94
C THR A 117 6.04 2.89 0.77
N VAL A 118 7.29 3.21 1.10
CA VAL A 118 7.91 4.53 0.92
C VAL A 118 9.12 4.41 0.01
N LYS A 119 9.46 5.51 -0.68
CA LYS A 119 10.73 5.60 -1.42
C LYS A 119 11.86 5.81 -0.43
N LYS A 120 12.90 4.98 -0.48
CA LYS A 120 14.16 5.28 0.22
C LYS A 120 14.81 6.49 -0.46
N SER A 121 15.12 7.53 0.31
CA SER A 121 16.02 8.59 -0.15
C SER A 121 17.41 7.99 -0.34
N SER A 122 17.77 7.62 -1.57
CA SER A 122 19.10 7.10 -1.84
C SER A 122 20.10 8.28 -1.77
N SER A 123 20.91 8.32 -0.72
CA SER A 123 22.16 9.09 -0.75
C SER A 123 23.27 8.16 -1.22
N LYS A 124 23.31 7.83 -2.52
CA LYS A 124 24.42 7.08 -3.08
C LYS A 124 24.94 7.75 -4.34
N ALA A 125 25.99 8.55 -4.11
CA ALA A 125 27.02 8.83 -5.10
C ALA A 125 27.52 7.51 -5.69
N GLY A 126 27.26 7.28 -6.97
CA GLY A 126 27.68 6.07 -7.67
C GLY A 126 26.90 5.87 -8.95
N MET A 127 27.42 6.42 -10.05
CA MET A 127 26.85 6.27 -11.39
C MET A 127 26.91 4.80 -11.82
N VAL A 128 25.79 4.07 -11.69
CA VAL A 128 25.58 2.79 -12.38
C VAL A 128 24.38 2.99 -13.32
N PRO A 129 24.56 2.88 -14.65
CA PRO A 129 23.49 3.14 -15.60
C PRO A 129 22.62 1.86 -15.74
N PHE A 130 21.29 2.04 -15.75
CA PHE A 130 20.27 1.06 -16.19
C PHE A 130 19.81 -0.08 -15.24
N ILE A 131 19.42 0.23 -14.00
CA ILE A 131 18.28 -0.46 -13.37
C ILE A 131 17.48 0.61 -12.59
N PHE A 132 16.33 1.06 -13.11
CA PHE A 132 15.35 1.81 -12.30
C PHE A 132 14.58 0.82 -11.42
N GLN A 133 15.26 0.20 -10.47
CA GLN A 133 14.56 -0.38 -9.33
C GLN A 133 14.34 0.81 -8.41
N GLU A 134 13.10 1.30 -8.32
CA GLU A 134 12.79 2.22 -7.23
C GLU A 134 13.19 1.51 -5.94
N ASP A 135 14.09 2.12 -5.15
CA ASP A 135 14.45 1.60 -3.84
C ASP A 135 13.22 1.74 -2.92
N VAL A 136 12.31 0.78 -3.02
CA VAL A 136 11.06 0.75 -2.25
C VAL A 136 11.27 -0.01 -0.95
N ALA A 137 10.80 0.56 0.16
CA ALA A 137 10.82 -0.06 1.47
C ALA A 137 9.44 -0.04 2.08
N ASP A 138 9.17 -0.98 2.98
CA ASP A 138 7.95 -0.92 3.77
C ASP A 138 8.01 0.29 4.70
N CYS A 139 6.87 0.97 4.85
CA CYS A 139 6.70 2.06 5.78
C CYS A 139 6.76 1.48 7.21
N GLY A 140 7.87 1.72 7.91
CA GLY A 140 8.14 1.20 9.25
C GLY A 140 7.37 1.92 10.37
N GLU A 141 6.61 2.94 10.02
CA GLU A 141 5.74 3.71 10.91
C GLU A 141 4.25 3.48 10.58
N CYS A 142 3.94 3.05 9.36
CA CYS A 142 2.58 2.80 8.93
C CYS A 142 2.13 1.41 9.42
N PRO A 143 1.08 1.32 10.23
CA PRO A 143 0.61 0.04 10.71
C PRO A 143 -0.11 -0.74 9.58
N PRO A 144 0.05 -2.07 9.48
CA PRO A 144 -0.54 -2.86 8.40
C PRO A 144 -2.07 -2.97 8.49
N LEU A 145 -2.75 -3.09 7.35
CA LEU A 145 -4.19 -3.39 7.27
C LEU A 145 -4.41 -4.88 6.98
N ASN A 146 -5.14 -5.57 7.87
CA ASN A 146 -5.54 -6.97 7.73
C ASN A 146 -7.08 -7.07 7.84
N ASN A 147 -7.59 -8.25 8.20
CA ASN A 147 -8.98 -8.55 8.50
C ASN A 147 -9.93 -8.22 7.34
N GLY A 148 -9.45 -8.43 6.11
CA GLY A 148 -10.34 -8.49 4.95
C GLY A 148 -11.37 -9.60 5.15
N GLY A 149 -12.61 -9.34 4.76
CA GLY A 149 -13.64 -10.37 4.76
C GLY A 149 -13.26 -11.51 3.81
N GLY A 150 -13.55 -12.75 4.20
CA GLY A 150 -13.43 -13.92 3.33
C GLY A 150 -14.51 -13.93 2.25
N GLY A 151 -14.19 -14.47 1.07
CA GLY A 151 -15.06 -14.47 -0.11
C GLY A 151 -15.63 -15.83 -0.48
N GLY A 152 -16.94 -16.00 -0.29
CA GLY A 152 -17.79 -16.92 -1.06
C GLY A 152 -19.00 -16.13 -1.57
N ASN A 153 -19.37 -16.09 -2.85
CA ASN A 153 -19.17 -17.05 -3.94
C ASN A 153 -19.00 -16.32 -5.30
N GLY A 154 -17.80 -16.43 -5.91
CA GLY A 154 -17.44 -16.16 -7.32
C GLY A 154 -16.64 -14.86 -7.58
N TYR A 155 -15.57 -14.78 -8.39
CA TYR A 155 -14.85 -15.73 -9.26
C TYR A 155 -13.34 -15.70 -8.93
N PRO A 156 -12.86 -16.65 -8.12
CA PRO A 156 -11.71 -17.49 -8.50
C PRO A 156 -12.17 -18.95 -8.77
N GLN A 157 -11.51 -19.65 -9.71
CA GLN A 157 -11.88 -21.00 -10.19
C GLN A 157 -11.07 -22.13 -9.56
#